data_AF-W0U2A8-F1
#
_entry.id   AF-W0U2A8-F1
#
_cell.length_a   1.000
_cell.length_b   1.000
_cell.length_c   1.000
_cell.angle_alpha   90.00
_cell.angle_beta   90.00
_cell.angle_gamma   90.00
#
_symmetry.space_group_name_H-M   'P 1'
#
loop_
_entity.id
_entity.type
_entity.pdbx_description
1 polymer ?
#
loop_
_entity_poly.entity_id
_entity_poly.type
_entity_poly.pdbx_seq_one_letter_code
_entity_poly.pdbx_strand_id
1 'polypeptide(L)'
;ACGLVKNLALMVYITVGSAAYPILEFLEEWGTENFEEISPAVIPQATKIFVNGCWVGIHRDPDMLVKTLRRLRRRVDVNTEVGVVRDIRLKEL
;
A
#
# COMPACT_ATOMS: atom_id res chain seq x y z
N ALA A 1 -13.47 -33.47 -0.46
CA ALA A 1 -12.75 -32.88 0.70
C ALA A 1 -11.24 -32.75 0.48
N CYS A 2 -10.61 -33.52 -0.43
CA CYS A 2 -9.19 -33.34 -0.74
C CYS A 2 -8.93 -31.90 -1.22
N GLY A 3 -8.10 -31.16 -0.48
CA GLY A 3 -7.73 -29.76 -0.78
C GLY A 3 -8.67 -28.67 -0.25
N LEU A 4 -9.84 -29.02 0.29
CA LEU A 4 -10.79 -28.07 0.88
C LEU A 4 -10.39 -27.70 2.32
N VAL A 5 -10.03 -28.69 3.12
CA VAL A 5 -9.51 -28.48 4.48
C VAL A 5 -8.03 -28.13 4.39
N LYS A 6 -7.66 -26.98 4.96
CA LYS A 6 -6.28 -26.50 5.04
C LYS A 6 -5.89 -26.37 6.51
N ASN A 7 -4.68 -26.83 6.84
CA ASN A 7 -4.08 -26.66 8.16
C ASN A 7 -3.03 -25.54 8.08
N LEU A 8 -2.95 -24.73 9.14
CA LEU A 8 -1.93 -23.68 9.24
C LEU A 8 -0.57 -24.28 9.56
N ALA A 9 0.49 -23.73 8.96
CA ALA A 9 1.86 -24.07 9.34
C ALA A 9 2.23 -23.42 10.68
N LEU A 10 3.26 -23.95 11.36
CA LEU A 10 3.65 -23.57 12.72
C LEU A 10 3.90 -22.07 12.91
N MET A 11 4.43 -21.40 11.89
CA MET A 11 4.79 -19.98 11.93
C MET A 11 3.75 -19.07 11.24
N VAL A 12 2.57 -19.61 10.90
CA VAL A 12 1.51 -18.78 10.31
C VAL A 12 1.05 -17.75 11.33
N TYR A 13 0.95 -16.52 10.85
CA TYR A 13 0.29 -15.43 11.52
C TYR A 13 -0.88 -14.95 10.66
N ILE A 14 -2.06 -14.79 11.25
CA ILE A 14 -3.24 -14.23 10.59
C ILE A 14 -3.38 -12.79 11.09
N THR A 15 -3.42 -11.83 10.17
CA THR A 15 -3.59 -10.41 10.48
C THR A 15 -4.91 -10.18 11.22
N VAL A 16 -4.87 -9.39 12.29
CA VAL A 16 -6.07 -8.94 13.03
C VAL A 16 -6.63 -7.64 12.46
N GLY A 17 -5.82 -6.93 11.68
CA GLY A 17 -6.18 -5.68 11.03
C GLY A 17 -5.72 -4.45 11.80
N SER A 18 -5.72 -3.32 11.12
CA SER A 18 -5.35 -2.02 11.68
C SER A 18 -6.18 -0.92 11.02
N ALA A 19 -6.33 0.23 11.70
CA ALA A 19 -6.96 1.39 11.12
C ALA A 19 -6.21 1.84 9.84
N ALA A 20 -6.95 2.14 8.77
CA ALA A 20 -6.38 2.62 7.51
C ALA A 20 -6.05 4.12 7.55
N TYR A 21 -6.71 4.89 8.42
CA TYR A 21 -6.59 6.34 8.48
C TYR A 21 -5.14 6.84 8.63
N PRO A 22 -4.28 6.27 9.49
CA PRO A 22 -2.87 6.71 9.59
C PRO A 22 -2.07 6.51 8.29
N ILE A 23 -2.44 5.52 7.46
CA ILE A 23 -1.82 5.32 6.15
C ILE A 23 -2.31 6.35 5.14
N LEU A 24 -3.60 6.69 5.17
CA LEU A 24 -4.17 7.71 4.29
C LEU A 24 -3.56 9.08 4.56
N GLU A 25 -3.49 9.47 5.84
CA GLU A 25 -2.85 10.73 6.29
C GLU A 25 -1.38 10.78 5.87
N PHE A 26 -0.62 9.69 6.13
CA PHE A 26 0.77 9.60 5.68
C PHE A 26 0.92 9.76 4.16
N LEU A 27 0.04 9.14 3.36
CA LEU A 27 0.10 9.21 1.90
C LEU A 27 -0.17 10.62 1.38
N GLU A 28 -1.14 11.32 1.98
CA GLU A 28 -1.44 12.72 1.68
C GLU A 28 -0.24 13.63 2.02
N GLU A 29 0.32 13.49 3.23
CA GLU A 29 1.51 14.24 3.65
C GLU A 29 2.76 13.94 2.81
N TRP A 30 2.87 12.72 2.27
CA TRP A 30 4.00 12.28 1.45
C TRP A 30 3.79 12.45 -0.05
N GLY A 31 2.90 13.33 -0.48
CA GLY A 31 2.82 13.75 -1.88
C GLY A 31 2.09 12.78 -2.79
N THR A 32 1.16 12.00 -2.24
CA THR A 32 0.13 11.32 -3.05
C THR A 32 -0.88 12.36 -3.50
N GLU A 33 -0.99 12.57 -4.80
CA GLU A 33 -1.94 13.51 -5.40
C GLU A 33 -3.30 12.83 -5.56
N ASN A 34 -4.34 13.44 -4.97
CA ASN A 34 -5.71 12.94 -5.05
C ASN A 34 -6.35 13.24 -6.43
N PHE A 35 -7.57 12.76 -6.66
CA PHE A 35 -8.25 12.93 -7.95
C PHE A 35 -8.64 14.37 -8.29
N GLU A 36 -8.77 15.24 -7.29
CA GLU A 36 -9.12 16.65 -7.48
C GLU A 36 -7.91 17.45 -8.02
N GLU A 37 -6.69 16.96 -7.72
CA GLU A 37 -5.44 17.63 -8.06
C GLU A 37 -4.84 17.20 -9.40
N ILE A 38 -5.35 16.13 -10.03
CA ILE A 38 -4.70 15.50 -11.18
C ILE A 38 -5.45 15.66 -12.49
N SER A 39 -4.69 15.94 -13.56
CA SER A 39 -5.17 15.78 -14.92
C SER A 39 -5.07 14.31 -15.35
N PRO A 40 -6.05 13.76 -16.09
CA PRO A 40 -5.96 12.39 -16.62
C PRO A 40 -4.70 12.13 -17.45
N ALA A 41 -4.15 13.17 -18.07
CA ALA A 41 -2.91 13.09 -18.85
C ALA A 41 -1.66 12.78 -18.00
N VAL A 42 -1.74 12.91 -16.66
CA VAL A 42 -0.62 12.60 -15.76
C VAL A 42 -0.59 11.16 -15.22
N ILE A 43 -1.72 10.45 -15.32
CA ILE A 43 -1.87 9.10 -14.78
C ILE A 43 -0.91 8.09 -15.46
N PRO A 44 -0.71 8.09 -16.79
CA PRO A 44 0.14 7.09 -17.45
C PRO A 44 1.61 7.11 -17.03
N GLN A 45 2.12 8.25 -16.57
CA GLN A 45 3.51 8.44 -16.14
C GLN A 45 3.72 8.26 -14.64
N ALA A 46 2.67 8.34 -13.84
CA ALA A 46 2.72 8.16 -12.39
C ALA A 46 2.39 6.72 -11.97
N THR A 47 2.51 6.44 -10.67
CA THR A 47 2.07 5.17 -10.06
C THR A 47 0.75 5.37 -9.35
N LYS A 48 -0.22 4.51 -9.63
CA LYS A 48 -1.53 4.49 -8.97
C LYS A 48 -1.36 3.94 -7.55
N ILE A 49 -1.94 4.62 -6.57
CA ILE A 49 -1.84 4.26 -5.15
C ILE A 49 -3.16 3.66 -4.69
N PHE A 50 -3.11 2.45 -4.14
CA PHE A 50 -4.25 1.74 -3.60
C PHE A 50 -4.10 1.47 -2.10
N VAL A 51 -5.17 1.71 -1.35
CA VAL A 51 -5.26 1.38 0.08
C VAL A 51 -6.48 0.50 0.27
N ASN A 52 -6.26 -0.77 0.67
CA ASN A 52 -7.32 -1.77 0.84
C ASN A 52 -8.25 -1.90 -0.38
N GLY A 53 -7.67 -1.81 -1.59
CA GLY A 53 -8.41 -1.90 -2.86
C GLY A 53 -9.05 -0.58 -3.31
N CYS A 54 -9.08 0.46 -2.48
CA CYS A 54 -9.51 1.79 -2.88
C CYS A 54 -8.37 2.50 -3.60
N TRP A 55 -8.58 2.94 -4.85
CA TRP A 55 -7.64 3.82 -5.52
C TRP A 55 -7.74 5.21 -4.89
N VAL A 56 -6.69 5.68 -4.23
CA VAL A 56 -6.70 6.94 -3.48
C VAL A 56 -6.03 8.11 -4.22
N GLY A 57 -5.18 7.82 -5.20
CA GLY A 57 -4.49 8.85 -5.97
C GLY A 57 -3.33 8.32 -6.80
N ILE A 58 -2.43 9.21 -7.16
CA ILE A 58 -1.18 8.86 -7.86
C ILE A 58 0.04 9.40 -7.11
N HIS A 59 1.20 8.79 -7.35
CA HIS A 59 2.46 9.28 -6.82
C HIS A 59 3.54 9.28 -7.90
N ARG A 60 4.38 10.32 -7.93
CA ARG A 60 5.44 10.51 -8.94
C ARG A 60 6.73 9.76 -8.61
N ASP A 61 7.06 9.60 -7.33
CA ASP A 61 8.23 8.84 -6.84
C ASP A 61 7.83 7.64 -5.92
N PRO A 62 7.25 6.58 -6.49
CA PRO A 62 6.80 5.41 -5.71
C PRO A 62 7.95 4.64 -5.02
N ASP A 63 9.18 4.76 -5.53
CA ASP A 63 10.34 4.04 -4.99
C ASP A 63 10.74 4.59 -3.64
N MET A 64 10.76 5.92 -3.52
CA MET A 64 10.97 6.60 -2.24
C MET A 64 9.85 6.25 -1.25
N LEU A 65 8.59 6.30 -1.69
CA LEU A 65 7.42 6.01 -0.86
C LEU A 65 7.48 4.59 -0.27
N VAL A 66 7.73 3.58 -1.11
CA VAL A 66 7.86 2.17 -0.68
C VAL A 66 9.02 1.99 0.31
N LYS A 67 10.16 2.64 0.06
CA LYS A 67 11.32 2.58 0.95
C LYS A 67 10.98 3.16 2.32
N THR A 68 10.27 4.28 2.37
CA THR A 68 9.83 4.93 3.61
C THR A 68 8.81 4.08 4.36
N LEU A 69 7.74 3.63 3.71
CA LEU A 69 6.71 2.76 4.33
C LEU A 69 7.32 1.49 4.93
N ARG A 70 8.22 0.82 4.20
CA ARG A 70 8.92 -0.37 4.71
C ARG A 70 9.84 -0.05 5.89
N ARG A 71 10.44 1.14 5.94
CA ARG A 71 11.27 1.58 7.07
C ARG A 71 10.41 1.85 8.30
N LEU A 72 9.29 2.56 8.15
CA LEU A 72 8.34 2.82 9.23
C LEU A 72 7.76 1.52 9.80
N ARG A 73 7.37 0.58 8.93
CA ARG A 73 6.90 -0.75 9.35
C ARG A 73 7.95 -1.53 10.15
N ARG A 74 9.22 -1.47 9.77
CA ARG A 74 10.33 -2.12 10.51
C ARG A 74 10.64 -1.45 11.85
N ARG A 75 10.21 -0.20 12.05
CA ARG A 75 10.36 0.55 13.31
C ARG A 75 9.13 0.48 14.19
N VAL A 76 8.06 -0.17 13.72
CA VAL A 76 6.76 -0.26 14.40
C VAL A 76 6.02 1.08 14.44
N ASP A 77 6.46 2.07 13.66
CA ASP A 77 5.73 3.34 13.46
C ASP A 77 4.47 3.13 12.60
N VAL A 78 4.54 2.15 11.68
CA VAL A 78 3.39 1.59 10.95
C VAL A 78 3.20 0.16 11.43
N ASN A 79 1.95 -0.27 11.64
CA ASN A 79 1.63 -1.62 12.09
C ASN A 79 2.36 -2.67 11.21
N THR A 80 3.01 -3.64 11.87
CA THR A 80 3.84 -4.67 11.22
C THR A 80 3.07 -5.56 10.24
N GLU A 81 1.75 -5.64 10.40
CA GLU A 81 0.83 -6.41 9.54
C GLU A 81 0.51 -5.72 8.21
N VAL A 82 0.78 -4.41 8.10
CA VAL A 82 0.47 -3.65 6.88
C VAL A 82 1.30 -4.19 5.70
N GLY A 83 0.60 -4.66 4.67
CA GLY A 83 1.17 -5.09 3.40
C GLY A 83 1.58 -3.90 2.54
N VAL A 84 2.73 -3.98 1.86
CA VAL A 84 3.20 -2.97 0.90
C VAL A 84 3.76 -3.70 -0.33
N VAL A 85 3.07 -3.57 -1.47
CA VAL A 85 3.38 -4.29 -2.70
C VAL A 85 3.52 -3.29 -3.83
N ARG A 86 4.67 -3.28 -4.51
CA ARG A 86 4.89 -2.44 -5.69
C ARG A 86 4.88 -3.30 -6.94
N ASP A 87 3.88 -3.17 -7.79
CA ASP A 87 3.90 -3.73 -9.14
C ASP A 87 4.43 -2.69 -10.13
N ILE A 88 5.69 -2.88 -10.53
CA ILE A 88 6.43 -1.97 -11.41
C ILE A 88 5.84 -1.96 -12.82
N ARG A 89 5.30 -3.09 -13.29
CA ARG A 89 4.80 -3.22 -14.67
C ARG A 89 3.46 -2.54 -14.83
N LEU A 90 2.58 -2.71 -13.83
CA LEU A 90 1.26 -2.08 -13.83
C LEU A 90 1.27 -0.62 -13.35
N LYS A 91 2.42 -0.17 -12.83
CA LYS A 91 2.56 1.12 -12.13
C LYS A 91 1.52 1.24 -11.02
N GLU A 92 1.49 0.24 -10.14
CA GLU A 92 0.58 0.16 -9.00
C GLU A 92 1.37 -0.05 -7.70
N LEU A 93 0.91 0.61 -6.65
CA LEU A 93 1.38 0.47 -5.28
C LEU A 93 0.18 0.29 -4.35
#